data_AF-A0AAV1HG92-F1
#
_entry.id   AF-A0AAV1HG92-F1
#
_cell.length_a   1.000
_cell.length_b   1.000
_cell.length_c   1.000
_cell.angle_alpha   90.00
_cell.angle_beta   90.00
_cell.angle_gamma   90.00
#
_symmetry.space_group_name_H-M   'P 1'
#
loop_
_entity.id
_entity.type
_entity.pdbx_description
1 polymer ?
#
loop_
_entity_poly.entity_id
_entity_poly.type
_entity_poly.pdbx_seq_one_letter_code
_entity_poly.pdbx_strand_id
1 'polypeptide(L)'
;MSRRTRRWILRVLLCLGIVYLKIGGFSSVVALGASIICNKIPGLAPRQRIICQSRPDAIIVIGEGAQMGINECQFQFRNGRWNCSALGERTVFGKELKVGSKEAAFTYAIIAAGVAHAITAACTQGNLSDCSCDKEKQGFYSKDQGWKWGGCSADISYGLGFSKVFIDAREVKQNARTLMNLHNNEVGRKVLEKNMRLECKCHGVSGSCTTKTCWTTLPKFRELGYILKEKYAHAVHVEPVKASRNKRPKFLKIKKPYSYRKPMDTDLVYIDKSPNYCEVDPVTGSLGTQGRVCNKTMMQHISGCDLMCCGRGYNTHQYSRVWQCNCKFLWCCYVKCNTCSERTEVYTCK
;
A
#
# COMPACT_ATOMS: atom_id res chain seq x y z
N MET A 1 -41.82 -46.98 -26.63
CA MET A 1 -41.55 -46.35 -25.30
C MET A 1 -42.85 -46.25 -24.51
N SER A 2 -42.91 -46.82 -23.31
CA SER A 2 -44.08 -46.77 -22.43
C SER A 2 -44.39 -45.33 -21.99
N ARG A 3 -45.68 -44.97 -21.85
CA ARG A 3 -46.14 -43.67 -21.33
C ARG A 3 -45.49 -43.31 -19.99
N ARG A 4 -45.13 -44.32 -19.19
CA ARG A 4 -44.44 -44.16 -17.89
C ARG A 4 -43.00 -43.65 -18.07
N THR A 5 -42.28 -44.16 -19.05
CA THR A 5 -40.89 -43.77 -19.36
C THR A 5 -40.82 -42.34 -19.90
N ARG A 6 -41.80 -41.93 -20.74
CA ARG A 6 -41.88 -40.57 -21.27
C ARG A 6 -42.11 -39.51 -20.17
N ARG A 7 -42.98 -39.81 -19.20
CA ARG A 7 -43.22 -38.93 -18.03
C ARG A 7 -42.01 -38.84 -17.11
N TRP A 8 -41.26 -39.92 -16.97
CA TRP A 8 -40.05 -39.95 -16.14
C TRP A 8 -38.92 -39.10 -16.74
N ILE A 9 -38.67 -39.24 -18.05
CA ILE A 9 -37.68 -38.43 -18.78
C ILE A 9 -38.04 -36.94 -18.72
N LEU A 10 -39.32 -36.59 -18.89
CA LEU A 10 -39.77 -35.20 -18.81
C LEU A 10 -39.54 -34.59 -17.42
N ARG A 11 -39.76 -35.36 -16.35
CA ARG A 11 -39.51 -34.92 -14.97
C ARG A 11 -38.03 -34.76 -14.66
N VAL A 12 -37.18 -35.66 -15.17
CA VAL A 12 -35.71 -35.56 -15.01
C VAL A 12 -35.17 -34.34 -15.76
N LEU A 13 -35.63 -34.09 -16.99
CA LEU A 13 -35.23 -32.91 -17.76
C LEU A 13 -35.75 -31.60 -17.13
N LEU A 14 -36.96 -31.58 -16.56
CA LEU A 14 -37.46 -30.42 -15.81
C LEU A 14 -36.64 -30.15 -14.54
N CYS A 15 -36.30 -31.19 -13.78
CA CYS A 15 -35.47 -31.05 -12.59
C CYS A 15 -34.06 -30.56 -12.94
N LEU A 16 -33.45 -31.10 -14.00
CA LEU A 16 -32.14 -30.64 -14.49
C LEU A 16 -32.21 -29.19 -14.99
N GLY A 17 -33.27 -28.80 -15.71
CA GLY A 17 -33.47 -27.43 -16.17
C GLY A 17 -33.68 -26.42 -15.04
N ILE A 18 -34.42 -26.78 -13.99
CA ILE A 18 -34.63 -25.93 -12.80
C ILE A 18 -33.33 -25.77 -12.00
N VAL A 19 -32.54 -26.84 -11.87
CA VAL A 19 -31.21 -26.79 -11.24
C VAL A 19 -30.25 -25.92 -12.05
N TYR A 20 -30.27 -26.02 -13.39
CA TYR A 20 -29.45 -25.18 -14.27
C TYR A 20 -29.85 -23.70 -14.22
N LEU A 21 -31.15 -23.38 -14.15
CA LEU A 21 -31.64 -22.00 -13.99
C LEU A 21 -31.30 -21.41 -12.62
N LYS A 22 -31.37 -22.20 -11.54
CA LYS A 22 -30.99 -21.74 -10.20
C LYS A 22 -29.48 -21.56 -10.05
N ILE A 23 -28.65 -22.42 -10.63
CA ILE A 23 -27.18 -22.29 -10.54
C ILE A 23 -26.66 -21.21 -11.51
N GLY A 24 -27.21 -21.12 -12.72
CA GLY A 24 -26.83 -20.12 -13.73
C GLY A 24 -27.35 -18.71 -13.42
N GLY A 25 -28.52 -18.59 -12.79
CA GLY A 25 -29.16 -17.30 -12.46
C GLY A 25 -28.45 -16.53 -11.36
N PHE A 26 -27.92 -17.19 -10.32
CA PHE A 26 -27.15 -16.52 -9.27
C PHE A 26 -25.77 -16.06 -9.76
N SER A 27 -25.10 -16.84 -10.61
CA SER A 27 -23.77 -16.51 -11.14
C SER A 27 -23.80 -15.32 -12.12
N SER A 28 -24.83 -15.24 -12.97
CA SER A 28 -24.97 -14.16 -13.95
C SER A 28 -25.36 -12.82 -13.33
N VAL A 29 -26.21 -12.81 -12.28
CA VAL A 29 -26.59 -11.56 -11.57
C VAL A 29 -25.41 -10.99 -10.76
N VAL A 30 -24.61 -11.83 -10.09
CA VAL A 30 -23.40 -11.40 -9.37
C VAL A 30 -22.34 -10.87 -10.36
N ALA A 31 -22.16 -11.52 -11.51
CA ALA A 31 -21.26 -11.05 -12.57
C ALA A 31 -21.71 -9.71 -13.18
N LEU A 32 -23.02 -9.52 -13.38
CA LEU A 32 -23.60 -8.24 -13.82
C LEU A 32 -23.35 -7.14 -12.78
N GLY A 33 -23.56 -7.41 -11.49
CA GLY A 33 -23.28 -6.46 -10.40
C GLY A 33 -21.80 -6.05 -10.31
N ALA A 34 -20.88 -7.02 -10.37
CA ALA A 34 -19.45 -6.77 -10.35
C ALA A 34 -18.98 -5.92 -11.54
N SER A 35 -19.47 -6.21 -12.75
CA SER A 35 -19.11 -5.46 -13.95
C SER A 35 -19.54 -3.99 -13.90
N ILE A 36 -20.71 -3.70 -13.32
CA ILE A 36 -21.21 -2.32 -13.14
C ILE A 36 -20.36 -1.56 -12.12
N ILE A 37 -20.04 -2.18 -10.98
CA ILE A 37 -19.24 -1.56 -9.92
C ILE A 37 -17.83 -1.24 -10.44
N CYS A 38 -17.13 -2.24 -10.96
CA CYS A 38 -15.75 -2.10 -11.42
C CYS A 38 -15.60 -1.08 -12.55
N ASN A 39 -16.61 -0.92 -13.41
CA ASN A 39 -16.57 0.06 -14.48
C ASN A 39 -16.78 1.51 -14.00
N LYS A 40 -17.46 1.70 -12.87
CA LYS A 40 -17.70 3.02 -12.28
C LYS A 40 -16.54 3.50 -11.42
N ILE A 41 -15.61 2.64 -11.00
CA ILE A 41 -14.47 3.04 -10.19
C ILE A 41 -13.52 3.92 -11.03
N PRO A 42 -13.35 5.20 -10.67
CA PRO A 42 -12.51 6.12 -11.42
C PRO A 42 -11.03 5.81 -11.18
N GLY A 43 -10.23 5.84 -12.25
CA GLY A 43 -8.79 5.62 -12.19
C GLY A 43 -8.32 4.17 -12.38
N LEU A 44 -9.23 3.18 -12.44
CA LEU A 44 -8.83 1.81 -12.80
C LEU A 44 -8.45 1.69 -14.29
N ALA A 45 -7.26 1.16 -14.55
CA ALA A 45 -6.81 0.82 -15.89
C ALA A 45 -7.63 -0.36 -16.49
N PRO A 46 -7.70 -0.51 -17.83
CA PRO A 46 -8.49 -1.57 -18.46
C PRO A 46 -8.18 -2.98 -17.94
N ARG A 47 -6.90 -3.33 -17.75
CA ARG A 47 -6.49 -4.63 -17.18
C ARG A 47 -6.88 -4.80 -15.72
N GLN A 48 -6.85 -3.72 -14.93
CA GLN A 48 -7.30 -3.73 -13.53
C GLN A 48 -8.82 -3.93 -13.42
N ARG A 49 -9.59 -3.40 -14.38
CA ARG A 49 -11.04 -3.63 -14.45
C ARG A 49 -11.39 -5.09 -14.66
N ILE A 50 -10.64 -5.80 -15.50
CA ILE A 50 -10.82 -7.25 -15.72
C ILE A 50 -10.55 -8.02 -14.42
N ILE A 51 -9.49 -7.66 -13.68
CA ILE A 51 -9.19 -8.29 -12.38
C ILE A 51 -10.28 -7.96 -11.34
N CYS A 52 -10.77 -6.73 -11.31
CA CYS A 52 -11.88 -6.35 -10.44
C CYS A 52 -13.15 -7.14 -10.75
N GLN A 53 -13.44 -7.38 -12.03
CA GLN A 53 -14.61 -8.15 -12.46
C GLN A 53 -14.50 -9.62 -12.05
N SER A 54 -13.31 -10.20 -12.07
CA SER A 54 -13.11 -11.58 -11.60
C SER A 54 -13.07 -11.69 -10.08
N ARG A 55 -12.60 -10.64 -9.39
CA ARG A 55 -12.43 -10.58 -7.92
C ARG A 55 -12.98 -9.28 -7.34
N PRO A 56 -14.31 -9.09 -7.35
CA PRO A 56 -14.94 -7.86 -6.85
C PRO A 56 -14.88 -7.73 -5.33
N ASP A 57 -14.78 -8.84 -4.60
CA ASP A 57 -14.56 -8.90 -3.15
C ASP A 57 -13.25 -8.22 -2.75
N ALA A 58 -12.20 -8.41 -3.55
CA ALA A 58 -10.87 -7.89 -3.26
C ALA A 58 -10.76 -6.37 -3.47
N ILE A 59 -11.60 -5.74 -4.31
CA ILE A 59 -11.38 -4.33 -4.72
C ILE A 59 -11.43 -3.33 -3.56
N ILE A 60 -12.26 -3.61 -2.55
CA ILE A 60 -12.38 -2.79 -1.35
C ILE A 60 -11.08 -2.86 -0.56
N VAL A 61 -10.58 -4.09 -0.31
CA VAL A 61 -9.31 -4.34 0.39
C VAL A 61 -8.12 -3.73 -0.34
N ILE A 62 -8.11 -3.78 -1.68
CA ILE A 62 -7.07 -3.12 -2.49
C ILE A 62 -7.12 -1.60 -2.27
N GLY A 63 -8.32 -1.01 -2.26
CA GLY A 63 -8.51 0.41 -2.00
C GLY A 63 -7.99 0.81 -0.62
N GLU A 64 -8.31 0.03 0.41
CA GLU A 64 -7.79 0.21 1.78
C GLU A 64 -6.27 0.10 1.83
N GLY A 65 -5.68 -0.90 1.16
CA GLY A 65 -4.23 -1.08 1.11
C GLY A 65 -3.50 0.05 0.37
N ALA A 66 -4.07 0.54 -0.73
CA ALA A 66 -3.52 1.67 -1.44
C ALA A 66 -3.65 2.97 -0.63
N GLN A 67 -4.77 3.17 0.09
CA GLN A 67 -4.94 4.30 1.00
C GLN A 67 -3.98 4.22 2.19
N MET A 68 -3.75 3.03 2.74
CA MET A 68 -2.75 2.78 3.77
C MET A 68 -1.35 3.23 3.29
N GLY A 69 -0.99 2.88 2.06
CA GLY A 69 0.25 3.33 1.41
C GLY A 69 0.35 4.85 1.27
N ILE A 70 -0.73 5.52 0.84
CA ILE A 70 -0.79 6.99 0.70
C ILE A 70 -0.67 7.68 2.07
N ASN A 71 -1.39 7.20 3.08
CA ASN A 71 -1.34 7.76 4.44
C ASN A 71 0.07 7.65 5.01
N GLU A 72 0.74 6.52 4.81
CA GLU A 72 2.11 6.34 5.27
C GLU A 72 3.09 7.21 4.47
N CYS A 73 2.86 7.39 3.17
CA CYS A 73 3.64 8.33 2.36
C CYS A 73 3.52 9.78 2.87
N GLN A 74 2.30 10.24 3.15
CA GLN A 74 2.07 11.55 3.75
C GLN A 74 2.73 11.66 5.12
N PHE A 75 2.67 10.61 5.94
CA PHE A 75 3.37 10.57 7.22
C PHE A 75 4.89 10.72 7.06
N GLN A 76 5.52 9.93 6.18
CA GLN A 76 6.97 9.95 5.96
C GLN A 76 7.48 11.28 5.36
N PHE A 77 6.62 11.98 4.61
CA PHE A 77 6.97 13.22 3.91
C PHE A 77 6.32 14.49 4.49
N ARG A 78 5.64 14.41 5.64
CA ARG A 78 4.93 15.53 6.29
C ARG A 78 5.76 16.81 6.45
N ASN A 79 7.05 16.64 6.67
CA ASN A 79 8.01 17.71 6.92
C ASN A 79 8.83 18.13 5.68
N GLY A 80 8.63 17.49 4.52
CA GLY A 80 9.36 17.80 3.27
C GLY A 80 8.56 18.69 2.33
N ARG A 81 9.22 19.41 1.40
CA ARG A 81 8.57 20.26 0.36
C ARG A 81 7.53 19.54 -0.47
N TRP A 82 7.84 18.31 -0.84
CA TRP A 82 6.85 17.36 -1.33
C TRP A 82 6.35 16.53 -0.14
N ASN A 83 5.05 16.60 0.15
CA ASN A 83 4.41 15.96 1.30
C ASN A 83 3.41 14.85 0.91
N CYS A 84 3.49 14.36 -0.33
CA CYS A 84 2.61 13.31 -0.85
C CYS A 84 1.10 13.68 -0.92
N SER A 85 0.71 14.92 -0.62
CA SER A 85 -0.70 15.38 -0.62
C SER A 85 -1.36 15.35 -1.99
N ALA A 86 -0.58 15.52 -3.06
CA ALA A 86 -1.09 15.37 -4.40
C ALA A 86 -1.71 13.98 -4.62
N LEU A 87 -1.23 12.92 -3.95
CA LEU A 87 -1.79 11.58 -4.05
C LEU A 87 -3.04 11.45 -3.18
N GLY A 88 -4.19 11.17 -3.78
CA GLY A 88 -5.45 10.93 -3.07
C GLY A 88 -6.55 11.99 -3.26
N GLU A 89 -6.27 13.16 -3.86
CA GLU A 89 -7.28 14.23 -4.06
C GLU A 89 -8.47 13.87 -4.95
N ARG A 90 -8.35 12.81 -5.77
CA ARG A 90 -9.42 12.40 -6.70
C ARG A 90 -9.74 10.91 -6.59
N THR A 91 -8.72 10.07 -6.72
CA THR A 91 -8.89 8.61 -6.61
C THR A 91 -7.60 7.95 -6.13
N VAL A 92 -7.74 6.86 -5.38
CA VAL A 92 -6.62 6.04 -4.88
C VAL A 92 -5.91 5.30 -6.02
N PHE A 93 -6.58 5.09 -7.16
CA PHE A 93 -6.09 4.28 -8.28
C PHE A 93 -5.53 5.10 -9.48
N GLY A 94 -5.86 6.39 -9.57
CA GLY A 94 -5.78 7.13 -10.84
C GLY A 94 -4.67 8.19 -10.97
N LYS A 95 -4.02 8.63 -9.89
CA LYS A 95 -3.00 9.69 -9.99
C LYS A 95 -1.60 9.10 -10.05
N GLU A 96 -1.01 9.12 -11.24
CA GLU A 96 0.41 8.86 -11.47
C GLU A 96 1.22 10.16 -11.36
N LEU A 97 2.34 10.14 -10.62
CA LEU A 97 3.31 11.23 -10.66
C LEU A 97 3.96 11.27 -12.03
N LYS A 98 3.82 12.38 -12.77
CA LYS A 98 4.32 12.50 -14.14
C LYS A 98 5.83 12.30 -14.26
N VAL A 99 6.59 12.75 -13.26
CA VAL A 99 8.06 12.72 -13.25
C VAL A 99 8.60 11.40 -12.69
N GLY A 100 9.64 10.87 -13.34
CA GLY A 100 10.49 9.75 -12.92
C GLY A 100 11.32 9.94 -11.65
N SER A 101 10.82 10.67 -10.65
CA SER A 101 11.61 11.13 -9.51
C SER A 101 11.78 10.10 -8.39
N LYS A 102 12.63 10.43 -7.41
CA LYS A 102 12.78 9.64 -6.17
C LYS A 102 11.45 9.52 -5.41
N GLU A 103 10.65 10.58 -5.42
CA GLU A 103 9.33 10.58 -4.78
C GLU A 103 8.39 9.58 -5.46
N ALA A 104 8.41 9.54 -6.80
CA ALA A 104 7.70 8.51 -7.54
C ALA A 104 8.17 7.11 -7.12
N ALA A 105 9.48 6.85 -7.11
CA ALA A 105 10.01 5.55 -6.70
C ALA A 105 9.48 5.06 -5.34
N PHE A 106 9.48 5.94 -4.33
CA PHE A 106 8.92 5.63 -3.02
C PHE A 106 7.41 5.34 -3.07
N THR A 107 6.63 6.14 -3.82
CA THR A 107 5.17 5.98 -3.89
C THR A 107 4.74 4.65 -4.49
N TYR A 108 5.39 4.21 -5.57
CA TYR A 108 5.13 2.90 -6.18
C TYR A 108 5.44 1.77 -5.19
N ALA A 109 6.58 1.85 -4.51
CA ALA A 109 6.98 0.85 -3.52
C ALA A 109 6.01 0.76 -2.33
N ILE A 110 5.67 1.89 -1.69
CA ILE A 110 4.80 1.89 -0.51
C ILE A 110 3.35 1.50 -0.84
N ILE A 111 2.84 1.86 -2.02
CA ILE A 111 1.49 1.46 -2.46
C ILE A 111 1.46 -0.04 -2.79
N ALA A 112 2.46 -0.56 -3.50
CA ALA A 112 2.54 -2.01 -3.79
C ALA A 112 2.65 -2.85 -2.50
N ALA A 113 3.44 -2.37 -1.54
CA ALA A 113 3.53 -2.96 -0.20
C ALA A 113 2.20 -2.86 0.57
N GLY A 114 1.52 -1.71 0.51
CA GLY A 114 0.23 -1.48 1.17
C GLY A 114 -0.87 -2.41 0.67
N VAL A 115 -0.97 -2.60 -0.65
CA VAL A 115 -1.93 -3.54 -1.24
C VAL A 115 -1.60 -4.98 -0.85
N ALA A 116 -0.32 -5.38 -0.90
CA ALA A 116 0.07 -6.73 -0.47
C ALA A 116 -0.23 -6.97 1.01
N HIS A 117 0.07 -5.98 1.86
CA HIS A 117 -0.19 -6.04 3.31
C HIS A 117 -1.69 -6.18 3.62
N ALA A 118 -2.54 -5.34 3.01
CA ALA A 118 -3.97 -5.38 3.22
C ALA A 118 -4.61 -6.69 2.73
N ILE A 119 -4.22 -7.20 1.56
CA ILE A 119 -4.72 -8.48 1.04
C ILE A 119 -4.33 -9.63 1.97
N THR A 120 -3.05 -9.72 2.36
CA THR A 120 -2.61 -10.76 3.30
C THR A 120 -3.34 -10.66 4.65
N ALA A 121 -3.58 -9.45 5.15
CA ALA A 121 -4.33 -9.24 6.39
C ALA A 121 -5.78 -9.72 6.26
N ALA A 122 -6.45 -9.36 5.17
CA ALA A 122 -7.83 -9.76 4.90
C ALA A 122 -7.98 -11.29 4.75
N CYS A 123 -7.03 -11.96 4.09
CA CYS A 123 -6.99 -13.42 4.01
C CYS A 123 -6.83 -14.08 5.39
N THR A 124 -5.96 -13.51 6.24
CA THR A 124 -5.71 -14.01 7.60
C THR A 124 -6.92 -13.82 8.51
N GLN A 125 -7.71 -12.77 8.28
CA GLN A 125 -8.94 -12.46 9.02
C GLN A 125 -10.17 -13.23 8.49
N GLY A 126 -10.08 -13.88 7.33
CA GLY A 126 -11.20 -14.56 6.68
C GLY A 126 -12.18 -13.61 5.98
N ASN A 127 -11.77 -12.38 5.66
CA ASN A 127 -12.60 -11.39 4.97
C ASN A 127 -12.68 -11.62 3.45
N LEU A 128 -11.82 -12.49 2.90
CA LEU A 128 -11.79 -12.85 1.48
C LEU A 128 -12.03 -14.35 1.33
N SER A 129 -12.86 -14.75 0.36
CA SER A 129 -13.29 -16.15 0.20
C SER A 129 -12.23 -17.06 -0.43
N ASP A 130 -11.41 -16.52 -1.32
CA ASP A 130 -10.51 -17.30 -2.18
C ASP A 130 -9.09 -17.45 -1.60
N CYS A 131 -8.90 -17.11 -0.33
CA CYS A 131 -7.64 -17.28 0.37
C CYS A 131 -7.88 -17.65 1.83
N SER A 132 -6.84 -18.18 2.46
CA SER A 132 -6.86 -18.61 3.85
C SER A 132 -5.52 -18.33 4.53
N CYS A 133 -5.40 -18.71 5.79
CA CYS A 133 -4.12 -18.82 6.47
C CYS A 133 -3.16 -19.75 5.69
N ASP A 134 -1.86 -19.52 5.90
CA ASP A 134 -0.78 -20.38 5.42
C ASP A 134 -0.90 -21.79 6.05
N LYS A 135 -1.17 -22.79 5.19
CA LYS A 135 -1.38 -24.19 5.58
C LYS A 135 -0.08 -24.97 5.70
N GLU A 136 1.00 -24.52 5.08
CA GLU A 136 2.28 -25.25 5.06
C GLU A 136 2.91 -25.32 6.47
N LYS A 137 2.62 -24.31 7.29
CA LYS A 137 3.16 -24.20 8.66
C LYS A 137 2.22 -24.80 9.71
N GLN A 138 1.06 -25.33 9.33
CA GLN A 138 0.04 -25.73 10.30
C GLN A 138 0.38 -27.10 10.92
N GLY A 139 0.51 -27.16 12.25
CA GLY A 139 0.69 -28.42 13.00
C GLY A 139 2.13 -28.94 13.08
N PHE A 140 3.12 -28.21 12.54
CA PHE A 140 4.52 -28.60 12.68
C PHE A 140 5.05 -28.28 14.09
N TYR A 141 5.72 -29.25 14.72
CA TYR A 141 6.38 -29.07 16.01
C TYR A 141 7.88 -28.85 15.78
N SER A 142 8.41 -27.67 16.13
CA SER A 142 9.84 -27.44 16.05
C SER A 142 10.52 -28.02 17.31
N LYS A 143 11.07 -29.23 17.18
CA LYS A 143 11.78 -29.90 18.28
C LYS A 143 12.97 -29.09 18.79
N ASP A 144 13.67 -28.38 17.91
CA ASP A 144 14.88 -27.61 18.24
C ASP A 144 14.58 -26.29 18.95
N GLN A 145 13.38 -25.72 18.78
CA GLN A 145 13.03 -24.41 19.33
C GLN A 145 12.03 -24.47 20.51
N GLY A 146 11.51 -25.66 20.84
CA GLY A 146 10.64 -25.87 22.00
C GLY A 146 9.25 -25.22 21.87
N TRP A 147 8.76 -24.99 20.66
CA TRP A 147 7.43 -24.44 20.42
C TRP A 147 6.74 -25.07 19.21
N LYS A 148 5.40 -24.96 19.18
CA LYS A 148 4.55 -25.53 18.12
C LYS A 148 3.96 -24.45 17.23
N TRP A 149 3.91 -24.70 15.93
CA TRP A 149 3.13 -23.86 15.04
C TRP A 149 1.63 -24.03 15.33
N GLY A 150 0.90 -22.92 15.34
CA GLY A 150 -0.55 -22.92 15.51
C GLY A 150 -1.13 -21.53 15.29
N GLY A 151 -2.44 -21.38 15.41
CA GLY A 151 -3.11 -20.13 15.01
C GLY A 151 -3.21 -19.99 13.49
N CYS A 152 -3.40 -18.76 13.02
CA CYS A 152 -3.50 -18.42 11.60
C CYS A 152 -2.23 -17.69 11.16
N SER A 153 -1.31 -18.41 10.52
CA SER A 153 -0.14 -17.77 9.91
C SER A 153 -0.55 -17.01 8.65
N ALA A 154 -0.07 -15.79 8.51
CA ALA A 154 -0.35 -14.95 7.36
C ALA A 154 0.33 -15.49 6.08
N ASP A 155 -0.48 -15.79 5.05
CA ASP A 155 0.01 -16.16 3.72
C ASP A 155 0.46 -14.90 2.95
N ILE A 156 1.74 -14.59 3.11
CA ILE A 156 2.35 -13.45 2.43
C ILE A 156 2.46 -13.69 0.91
N SER A 157 2.74 -14.93 0.48
CA SER A 157 2.90 -15.28 -0.93
C SER A 157 1.66 -14.93 -1.75
N TYR A 158 0.46 -15.21 -1.21
CA TYR A 158 -0.80 -14.83 -1.84
C TYR A 158 -0.92 -13.31 -2.00
N GLY A 159 -0.66 -12.53 -0.94
CA GLY A 159 -0.76 -11.07 -0.99
C GLY A 159 0.25 -10.42 -1.93
N LEU A 160 1.49 -10.91 -1.96
CA LEU A 160 2.51 -10.46 -2.92
C LEU A 160 2.10 -10.77 -4.36
N GLY A 161 1.60 -11.99 -4.61
CA GLY A 161 1.11 -12.41 -5.92
C GLY A 161 -0.06 -11.57 -6.41
N PHE A 162 -1.04 -11.32 -5.54
CA PHE A 162 -2.20 -10.49 -5.86
C PHE A 162 -1.77 -9.04 -6.14
N SER A 163 -0.95 -8.43 -5.27
CA SER A 163 -0.41 -7.08 -5.47
C SER A 163 0.33 -6.97 -6.79
N LYS A 164 1.13 -7.98 -7.15
CA LYS A 164 1.81 -8.06 -8.45
C LYS A 164 0.84 -8.06 -9.63
N VAL A 165 -0.17 -8.92 -9.62
CA VAL A 165 -1.15 -9.01 -10.71
C VAL A 165 -1.92 -7.70 -10.85
N PHE A 166 -2.35 -7.08 -9.75
CA PHE A 166 -3.21 -5.90 -9.80
C PHE A 166 -2.47 -4.57 -9.98
N ILE A 167 -1.39 -4.32 -9.23
CA ILE A 167 -0.66 -3.05 -9.29
C ILE A 167 0.11 -2.94 -10.60
N ASP A 168 0.73 -4.03 -11.05
CA ASP A 168 1.54 -4.03 -12.27
C ASP A 168 0.67 -4.06 -13.54
N ALA A 169 -0.64 -4.39 -13.44
CA ALA A 169 -1.56 -4.41 -14.58
C ALA A 169 -1.72 -3.06 -15.29
N ARG A 170 -1.42 -1.94 -14.62
CA ARG A 170 -1.40 -0.60 -15.23
C ARG A 170 -0.17 -0.37 -16.10
N GLU A 171 0.94 -1.06 -15.83
CA GLU A 171 2.26 -0.86 -16.43
C GLU A 171 2.38 -1.59 -17.78
N VAL A 172 1.55 -1.20 -18.77
CA VAL A 172 1.43 -1.91 -20.06
C VAL A 172 2.50 -1.49 -21.09
N LYS A 173 2.91 -0.22 -21.07
CA LYS A 173 3.80 0.35 -22.10
C LYS A 173 5.23 -0.15 -21.91
N GLN A 174 5.96 -0.47 -22.98
CA GLN A 174 7.38 -0.82 -22.90
C GLN A 174 8.27 0.44 -22.96
N ASN A 175 8.29 1.23 -21.90
CA ASN A 175 9.14 2.43 -21.78
C ASN A 175 9.99 2.39 -20.49
N ALA A 176 10.93 3.34 -20.36
CA ALA A 176 11.83 3.40 -19.21
C ALA A 176 11.08 3.61 -17.89
N ARG A 177 9.98 4.37 -17.94
CA ARG A 177 9.10 4.66 -16.81
C ARG A 177 8.44 3.40 -16.27
N THR A 178 7.86 2.56 -17.12
CA THR A 178 7.27 1.26 -16.76
C THR A 178 8.30 0.36 -16.09
N LEU A 179 9.53 0.27 -16.63
CA LEU A 179 10.59 -0.54 -16.02
C LEU A 179 10.93 -0.04 -14.61
N MET A 180 10.94 1.28 -14.41
CA MET A 180 11.18 1.91 -13.11
C MET A 180 10.04 1.60 -12.13
N ASN A 181 8.79 1.76 -12.57
CA ASN A 181 7.59 1.50 -11.77
C ASN A 181 7.54 0.03 -11.33
N LEU A 182 7.71 -0.92 -12.25
CA LEU A 182 7.72 -2.35 -11.97
C LEU A 182 8.83 -2.74 -10.98
N HIS A 183 10.04 -2.18 -11.15
CA HIS A 183 11.15 -2.41 -10.22
C HIS A 183 10.79 -1.92 -8.81
N ASN A 184 10.31 -0.69 -8.68
CA ASN A 184 9.99 -0.11 -7.38
C ASN A 184 8.80 -0.79 -6.70
N ASN A 185 7.77 -1.22 -7.45
CA ASN A 185 6.70 -2.06 -6.92
C ASN A 185 7.25 -3.34 -6.28
N GLU A 186 8.20 -3.98 -6.96
CA GLU A 186 8.84 -5.20 -6.48
C GLU A 186 9.70 -4.95 -5.23
N VAL A 187 10.44 -3.83 -5.16
CA VAL A 187 11.17 -3.45 -3.95
C VAL A 187 10.21 -3.34 -2.75
N GLY A 188 9.05 -2.69 -2.94
CA GLY A 188 8.02 -2.59 -1.91
C GLY A 188 7.53 -3.95 -1.41
N ARG A 189 7.19 -4.84 -2.35
CA ARG A 189 6.78 -6.22 -2.07
C ARG A 189 7.84 -7.01 -1.30
N LYS A 190 9.11 -6.92 -1.71
CA LYS A 190 10.24 -7.56 -1.01
C LYS A 190 10.51 -7.01 0.38
N VAL A 191 10.33 -5.71 0.58
CA VAL A 191 10.46 -5.10 1.91
C VAL A 191 9.40 -5.66 2.85
N LEU A 192 8.16 -5.83 2.40
CA LEU A 192 7.13 -6.49 3.19
C LEU A 192 7.49 -7.96 3.51
N GLU A 193 7.86 -8.74 2.49
CA GLU A 193 8.22 -10.16 2.60
C GLU A 193 9.33 -10.40 3.64
N LYS A 194 10.41 -9.62 3.57
CA LYS A 194 11.57 -9.75 4.45
C LYS A 194 11.32 -9.34 5.90
N ASN A 195 10.21 -8.65 6.18
CA ASN A 195 9.89 -8.12 7.51
C ASN A 195 8.68 -8.81 8.15
N MET A 196 8.26 -9.96 7.64
CA MET A 196 7.30 -10.82 8.33
C MET A 196 7.83 -11.22 9.71
N ARG A 197 6.94 -11.29 10.70
CA ARG A 197 7.31 -11.52 12.10
C ARG A 197 6.81 -12.87 12.58
N LEU A 198 7.53 -13.46 13.53
CA LEU A 198 7.04 -14.59 14.30
C LEU A 198 6.48 -14.06 15.61
N GLU A 199 5.17 -14.20 15.81
CA GLU A 199 4.52 -13.88 17.08
C GLU A 199 4.17 -15.17 17.81
N CYS A 200 4.34 -15.16 19.14
CA CYS A 200 4.10 -16.31 19.99
C CYS A 200 3.17 -15.95 21.14
N LYS A 201 2.25 -16.85 21.48
CA LYS A 201 1.45 -16.79 22.70
C LYS A 201 1.85 -17.90 23.66
N CYS A 202 2.06 -17.52 24.91
CA CYS A 202 2.42 -18.41 25.99
C CYS A 202 1.16 -18.97 26.68
N HIS A 203 1.18 -20.25 27.00
CA HIS A 203 0.04 -21.00 27.55
C HIS A 203 0.38 -21.78 28.82
N GLY A 204 1.54 -21.55 29.44
CA GLY A 204 1.93 -22.22 30.68
C GLY A 204 1.17 -21.71 31.91
N VAL A 205 1.27 -22.47 33.01
CA VAL A 205 0.66 -22.14 34.30
C VAL A 205 1.04 -20.72 34.71
N SER A 206 0.06 -19.93 35.16
CA SER A 206 0.22 -18.52 35.55
C SER A 206 0.81 -17.61 34.45
N GLY A 207 0.62 -17.94 33.17
CA GLY A 207 1.13 -17.16 32.03
C GLY A 207 2.59 -17.44 31.68
N SER A 208 3.18 -18.50 32.23
CA SER A 208 4.54 -18.92 31.87
C SER A 208 4.67 -19.36 30.40
N CYS A 209 5.86 -19.21 29.83
CA CYS A 209 6.16 -19.55 28.42
C CYS A 209 6.76 -20.95 28.23
N THR A 210 6.56 -21.87 29.17
CA THR A 210 7.04 -23.27 29.09
C THR A 210 6.43 -24.00 27.89
N THR A 211 5.19 -23.66 27.53
CA THR A 211 4.59 -24.03 26.24
C THR A 211 4.12 -22.76 25.56
N LYS A 212 4.54 -22.57 24.30
CA LYS A 212 4.09 -21.46 23.48
C LYS A 212 3.69 -21.94 22.08
N THR A 213 2.72 -21.24 21.50
CA THR A 213 2.25 -21.45 20.14
C THR A 213 2.63 -20.21 19.33
N CYS A 214 3.22 -20.38 18.15
CA CYS A 214 3.62 -19.24 17.32
C CYS A 214 3.02 -19.31 15.91
N TRP A 215 2.85 -18.14 15.30
CA TRP A 215 2.39 -17.95 13.92
C TRP A 215 3.14 -16.80 13.27
N THR A 216 3.16 -16.81 11.94
CA THR A 216 3.74 -15.71 11.16
C THR A 216 2.72 -14.56 11.06
N THR A 217 3.11 -13.33 11.38
CA THR A 217 2.27 -12.14 11.29
C THR A 217 2.89 -11.06 10.39
N LEU A 218 2.04 -10.18 9.88
CA LEU A 218 2.47 -8.99 9.15
C LEU A 218 3.14 -7.98 10.09
N PRO A 219 4.18 -7.26 9.64
CA PRO A 219 4.78 -6.18 10.41
C PRO A 219 3.83 -4.99 10.56
N LYS A 220 4.17 -4.06 11.47
CA LYS A 220 3.47 -2.79 11.56
C LYS A 220 3.81 -1.98 10.30
N PHE A 221 2.79 -1.50 9.59
CA PHE A 221 3.01 -0.83 8.30
C PHE A 221 3.93 0.40 8.39
N ARG A 222 3.89 1.11 9.53
CA ARG A 222 4.80 2.22 9.86
C ARG A 222 6.28 1.85 9.76
N GLU A 223 6.65 0.63 10.15
CA GLU A 223 8.04 0.17 10.10
C GLU A 223 8.50 -0.01 8.65
N LEU A 224 7.62 -0.51 7.78
CA LEU A 224 7.88 -0.59 6.33
C LEU A 224 8.07 0.81 5.74
N GLY A 225 7.27 1.78 6.19
CA GLY A 225 7.40 3.19 5.83
C GLY A 225 8.79 3.74 6.15
N TYR A 226 9.33 3.45 7.34
CA TYR A 226 10.69 3.87 7.72
C TYR A 226 11.77 3.19 6.88
N ILE A 227 11.68 1.88 6.64
CA ILE A 227 12.65 1.13 5.82
C ILE A 227 12.65 1.66 4.38
N LEU A 228 11.47 1.87 3.79
CA LEU A 228 11.37 2.44 2.45
C LEU A 228 11.86 3.90 2.41
N LYS A 229 11.71 4.65 3.51
CA LYS A 229 12.17 6.04 3.60
C LYS A 229 13.70 6.12 3.63
N GLU A 230 14.35 5.18 4.30
CA GLU A 230 15.81 5.00 4.25
C GLU A 230 16.28 4.63 2.83
N LYS A 231 15.58 3.70 2.17
CA LYS A 231 15.86 3.35 0.76
C LYS A 231 15.66 4.53 -0.19
N TYR A 232 14.69 5.40 0.08
CA TYR A 232 14.48 6.62 -0.69
C TYR A 232 15.67 7.59 -0.58
N ALA A 233 16.28 7.72 0.60
CA ALA A 233 17.46 8.58 0.79
C ALA A 233 18.62 8.12 -0.11
N HIS A 234 18.78 6.80 -0.24
CA HIS A 234 19.84 6.15 -1.03
C HIS A 234 19.39 5.70 -2.43
N ALA A 235 18.24 6.19 -2.93
CA ALA A 235 17.71 5.77 -4.22
C ALA A 235 18.71 6.03 -5.36
N VAL A 236 18.76 5.11 -6.32
CA VAL A 236 19.77 5.06 -7.38
C VAL A 236 19.27 5.69 -8.66
N HIS A 237 20.05 6.62 -9.24
CA HIS A 237 19.75 7.18 -10.56
C HIS A 237 20.08 6.15 -11.64
N VAL A 238 19.09 5.80 -12.45
CA VAL A 238 19.23 4.82 -13.53
C VAL A 238 18.87 5.41 -14.89
N GLU A 239 19.34 4.76 -15.96
CA GLU A 239 18.99 5.09 -17.34
C GLU A 239 18.64 3.84 -18.15
N PRO A 240 17.74 3.95 -19.13
CA PRO A 240 17.34 2.81 -19.95
C PRO A 240 18.43 2.40 -20.93
N VAL A 241 18.69 1.09 -20.99
CA VAL A 241 19.47 0.49 -22.08
C VAL A 241 18.52 0.11 -23.21
N LYS A 242 18.71 0.73 -24.38
CA LYS A 242 17.90 0.46 -25.57
C LYS A 242 18.48 -0.70 -26.37
N ALA A 243 17.62 -1.60 -26.84
CA ALA A 243 18.02 -2.64 -27.78
C ALA A 243 18.31 -2.03 -29.17
N SER A 244 19.39 -2.47 -29.81
CA SER A 244 19.88 -1.94 -31.10
C SER A 244 18.83 -1.98 -32.21
N ARG A 245 18.04 -3.06 -32.30
CA ARG A 245 17.06 -3.25 -33.40
C ARG A 245 15.74 -2.48 -33.24
N ASN A 246 15.21 -2.32 -32.02
CA ASN A 246 13.82 -1.85 -31.83
C ASN A 246 13.70 -0.51 -31.08
N LYS A 247 14.81 0.12 -30.69
CA LYS A 247 14.89 1.32 -29.81
C LYS A 247 14.10 1.21 -28.48
N ARG A 248 13.49 0.06 -28.18
CA ARG A 248 12.77 -0.22 -26.94
C ARG A 248 13.75 -0.45 -25.79
N PRO A 249 13.47 0.07 -24.59
CA PRO A 249 14.30 -0.17 -23.43
C PRO A 249 14.15 -1.63 -22.98
N LYS A 250 15.27 -2.33 -22.82
CA LYS A 250 15.30 -3.74 -22.39
C LYS A 250 15.42 -3.88 -20.87
N PHE A 251 16.23 -3.03 -20.25
CA PHE A 251 16.44 -2.98 -18.80
C PHE A 251 17.03 -1.63 -18.38
N LEU A 252 17.11 -1.40 -17.08
CA LEU A 252 17.69 -0.21 -16.46
C LEU A 252 19.11 -0.51 -15.98
N LYS A 253 20.04 0.42 -16.23
CA LYS A 253 21.40 0.39 -15.66
C LYS A 253 21.62 1.61 -14.77
N ILE A 254 22.55 1.51 -13.83
CA ILE A 254 22.97 2.63 -13.00
C ILE A 254 23.57 3.72 -13.89
N LYS A 255 23.13 4.98 -13.71
CA LYS A 255 23.61 6.14 -14.46
C LYS A 255 24.99 6.58 -13.96
N LYS A 256 26.02 5.80 -14.31
CA LYS A 256 27.43 6.09 -14.05
C LYS A 256 28.26 5.93 -15.32
N PRO A 257 29.25 6.81 -15.57
CA PRO A 257 30.18 6.64 -16.68
C PRO A 257 30.86 5.27 -16.63
N TYR A 258 31.02 4.63 -17.78
CA TYR A 258 31.75 3.36 -17.95
C TYR A 258 31.24 2.17 -17.11
N SER A 259 30.02 2.26 -16.55
CA SER A 259 29.40 1.16 -15.81
C SER A 259 28.15 0.63 -16.51
N TYR A 260 28.08 -0.68 -16.65
CA TYR A 260 26.91 -1.42 -17.15
C TYR A 260 26.22 -2.23 -16.05
N ARG A 261 26.43 -1.84 -14.78
CA ARG A 261 25.81 -2.51 -13.64
C ARG A 261 24.31 -2.23 -13.59
N LYS A 262 23.53 -3.29 -13.33
CA LYS A 262 22.12 -3.19 -12.98
C LYS A 262 21.98 -2.73 -11.52
N PRO A 263 20.91 -2.00 -11.18
CA PRO A 263 20.58 -1.70 -9.78
C PRO A 263 20.31 -3.00 -9.01
N MET A 264 20.51 -2.99 -7.69
CA MET A 264 20.10 -4.11 -6.86
C MET A 264 18.58 -4.18 -6.82
N ASP A 265 18.05 -5.39 -6.67
CA ASP A 265 16.62 -5.66 -6.55
C ASP A 265 16.02 -5.18 -5.21
N THR A 266 16.85 -4.68 -4.31
CA THR A 266 16.49 -4.06 -3.03
C THR A 266 16.51 -2.54 -3.05
N ASP A 267 17.03 -1.93 -4.11
CA ASP A 267 17.24 -0.48 -4.18
C ASP A 267 16.09 0.19 -4.92
N LEU A 268 15.60 1.31 -4.38
CA LEU A 268 14.69 2.16 -5.13
C LEU A 268 15.45 2.85 -6.27
N VAL A 269 14.82 2.95 -7.44
CA VAL A 269 15.43 3.51 -8.64
C VAL A 269 14.59 4.65 -9.21
N TYR A 270 15.26 5.65 -9.76
CA TYR A 270 14.62 6.79 -10.40
C TYR A 270 15.32 7.17 -11.70
N ILE A 271 14.60 7.72 -12.68
CA ILE A 271 15.12 8.07 -14.01
C ILE A 271 15.31 9.59 -14.19
N ASP A 272 14.51 10.40 -13.51
CA ASP A 272 14.50 11.85 -13.63
C ASP A 272 14.85 12.51 -12.29
N LYS A 273 15.58 13.62 -12.32
CA LYS A 273 15.86 14.40 -11.10
C LYS A 273 14.54 14.93 -10.53
N SER A 274 14.43 14.97 -9.20
CA SER A 274 13.27 15.57 -8.53
C SER A 274 13.12 17.04 -8.94
N PRO A 275 11.90 17.47 -9.30
CA PRO A 275 11.63 18.86 -9.68
C PRO A 275 11.75 19.80 -8.47
N ASN A 276 11.69 21.10 -8.73
CA ASN A 276 11.57 22.08 -7.66
C ASN A 276 10.14 22.11 -7.12
N TYR A 277 9.96 21.71 -5.86
CA TYR A 277 8.65 21.68 -5.18
C TYR A 277 8.26 22.99 -4.49
N CYS A 278 9.04 24.06 -4.64
CA CYS A 278 8.79 25.35 -3.98
C CYS A 278 7.57 26.08 -4.54
N GLU A 279 7.40 26.05 -5.86
CA GLU A 279 6.34 26.74 -6.58
C GLU A 279 5.31 25.75 -7.13
N VAL A 280 4.11 26.24 -7.39
CA VAL A 280 3.05 25.47 -8.05
C VAL A 280 3.47 25.21 -9.50
N ASP A 281 3.48 23.95 -9.90
CA ASP A 281 3.76 23.56 -11.28
C ASP A 281 2.86 22.38 -11.69
N PRO A 282 1.82 22.63 -12.50
CA PRO A 282 0.92 21.60 -13.01
C PRO A 282 1.60 20.56 -13.92
N VAL A 283 2.75 20.89 -14.53
CA VAL A 283 3.49 20.00 -15.42
C VAL A 283 4.19 18.92 -14.63
N THR A 284 4.92 19.29 -13.58
CA THR A 284 5.58 18.33 -12.68
C THR A 284 4.64 17.75 -11.62
N GLY A 285 3.51 18.42 -11.36
CA GLY A 285 2.56 18.07 -10.30
C GLY A 285 2.94 18.63 -8.93
N SER A 286 3.78 19.66 -8.89
CA SER A 286 4.11 20.40 -7.66
C SER A 286 2.93 21.27 -7.23
N LEU A 287 2.57 21.20 -5.95
CA LEU A 287 1.55 22.07 -5.33
C LEU A 287 2.15 23.34 -4.70
N GLY A 288 3.49 23.49 -4.73
CA GLY A 288 4.19 24.56 -4.05
C GLY A 288 4.21 24.42 -2.52
N THR A 289 4.89 25.36 -1.86
CA THR A 289 5.01 25.40 -0.40
C THR A 289 4.29 26.57 0.26
N GLN A 290 3.58 27.40 -0.50
CA GLN A 290 2.80 28.51 0.02
C GLN A 290 1.74 28.02 1.02
N GLY A 291 1.58 28.74 2.14
CA GLY A 291 0.64 28.39 3.21
C GLY A 291 1.06 27.19 4.07
N ARG A 292 2.20 26.55 3.79
CA ARG A 292 2.65 25.41 4.59
C ARG A 292 3.24 25.84 5.93
N VAL A 293 2.93 25.07 6.96
CA VAL A 293 3.53 25.24 8.30
C VAL A 293 5.02 24.93 8.24
N CYS A 294 5.82 25.80 8.87
CA CYS A 294 7.26 25.65 9.01
C CYS A 294 7.69 25.86 10.46
N ASN A 295 8.88 25.37 10.80
CA ASN A 295 9.46 25.53 12.12
C ASN A 295 10.56 26.60 12.12
N LYS A 296 10.37 27.69 12.88
CA LYS A 296 11.35 28.78 12.98
C LYS A 296 12.64 28.37 13.72
N THR A 297 12.57 27.48 14.71
CA THR A 297 13.73 27.13 15.53
C THR A 297 14.73 26.20 14.82
N MET A 298 14.32 25.53 13.74
CA MET A 298 15.15 24.55 13.03
C MET A 298 15.61 25.04 11.66
N MET A 299 16.36 26.16 11.61
CA MET A 299 16.71 26.87 10.36
C MET A 299 17.34 25.98 9.27
N GLN A 300 18.23 25.04 9.63
CA GLN A 300 18.94 24.16 8.69
C GLN A 300 18.23 22.81 8.43
N HIS A 301 17.09 22.56 9.07
CA HIS A 301 16.36 21.32 8.88
C HIS A 301 15.33 21.45 7.74
N ILE A 302 14.92 20.33 7.14
CA ILE A 302 13.99 20.32 5.99
C ILE A 302 12.64 20.98 6.34
N SER A 303 12.21 20.90 7.62
CA SER A 303 11.02 21.56 8.15
C SER A 303 11.24 23.02 8.57
N GLY A 304 12.47 23.52 8.50
CA GLY A 304 12.84 24.89 8.83
C GLY A 304 12.18 25.89 7.89
N CYS A 305 11.81 27.06 8.39
CA CYS A 305 11.16 28.06 7.54
C CYS A 305 12.01 28.51 6.35
N ASP A 306 13.34 28.58 6.48
CA ASP A 306 14.22 28.97 5.36
C ASP A 306 14.17 27.96 4.21
N LEU A 307 14.24 26.66 4.54
CA LEU A 307 14.19 25.58 3.56
C LEU A 307 12.76 25.30 3.08
N MET A 308 11.76 25.29 3.96
CA MET A 308 10.36 25.01 3.60
C MET A 308 9.78 26.12 2.72
N CYS A 309 10.07 27.38 3.04
CA CYS A 309 9.53 28.55 2.34
C CYS A 309 10.41 29.04 1.20
N CYS A 310 11.52 28.36 0.91
CA CYS A 310 12.38 28.61 -0.25
C CYS A 310 12.86 30.07 -0.36
N GLY A 311 13.13 30.71 0.78
CA GLY A 311 13.58 32.10 0.85
C GLY A 311 12.49 33.17 0.73
N ARG A 312 11.21 32.81 0.53
CA ARG A 312 10.10 33.79 0.45
C ARG A 312 9.71 34.41 1.80
N GLY A 313 10.26 33.88 2.91
CA GLY A 313 9.86 34.23 4.27
C GLY A 313 8.56 33.54 4.71
N TYR A 314 8.07 33.92 5.88
CA TYR A 314 6.90 33.30 6.52
C TYR A 314 6.03 34.35 7.22
N ASN A 315 4.74 34.06 7.34
CA ASN A 315 3.79 34.77 8.19
C ASN A 315 3.77 34.15 9.58
N THR A 316 3.52 34.96 10.60
CA THR A 316 3.39 34.52 11.99
C THR A 316 1.94 34.68 12.43
N HIS A 317 1.34 33.59 12.90
CA HIS A 317 -0.02 33.58 13.43
C HIS A 317 0.01 33.18 14.89
N GLN A 318 -0.67 33.92 15.75
CA GLN A 318 -0.79 33.61 17.18
C GLN A 318 -2.15 32.95 17.46
N TYR A 319 -2.13 31.77 18.06
CA TYR A 319 -3.34 31.03 18.44
C TYR A 319 -3.27 30.63 19.91
N SER A 320 -4.42 30.61 20.57
CA SER A 320 -4.54 29.99 21.90
C SER A 320 -4.88 28.50 21.71
N ARG A 321 -3.91 27.64 22.01
CA ARG A 321 -4.11 26.19 22.01
C ARG A 321 -4.73 25.80 23.34
N VAL A 322 -5.90 25.17 23.30
CA VAL A 322 -6.61 24.68 24.49
C VAL A 322 -6.54 23.16 24.51
N TRP A 323 -6.19 22.56 25.65
CA TRP A 323 -6.18 21.10 25.84
C TRP A 323 -6.55 20.71 27.26
N GLN A 324 -6.92 19.43 27.42
CA GLN A 324 -7.18 18.86 28.74
C GLN A 324 -5.86 18.52 29.44
N CYS A 325 -5.66 19.09 30.62
CA CYS A 325 -4.45 18.96 31.42
C CYS A 325 -4.78 18.53 32.85
N ASN A 326 -3.76 18.15 33.63
CA ASN A 326 -3.91 17.81 35.04
C ASN A 326 -5.03 16.79 35.31
N CYS A 327 -5.15 15.80 34.42
CA CYS A 327 -6.19 14.78 34.49
C CYS A 327 -5.98 13.86 35.68
N LYS A 328 -7.00 13.74 36.53
CA LYS A 328 -7.04 12.81 37.67
C LYS A 328 -8.08 11.73 37.42
N PHE A 329 -7.65 10.47 37.56
CA PHE A 329 -8.57 9.35 37.58
C PHE A 329 -9.28 9.30 38.94
N LEU A 330 -10.61 9.35 38.92
CA LEU A 330 -11.42 9.19 40.12
C LEU A 330 -11.88 7.74 40.17
N TRP A 331 -11.65 7.09 41.31
CA TRP A 331 -11.98 5.67 41.52
C TRP A 331 -13.50 5.50 41.68
N CYS A 332 -14.16 5.60 40.53
CA CYS A 332 -15.58 5.37 40.20
C CYS A 332 -15.78 5.53 38.67
N CYS A 333 -14.71 5.25 37.90
CA CYS A 333 -14.67 5.08 36.44
C CYS A 333 -14.71 6.35 35.57
N TYR A 334 -14.37 7.53 36.07
CA TYR A 334 -14.24 8.72 35.21
C TYR A 334 -12.95 9.51 35.47
N VAL A 335 -12.49 10.17 34.41
CA VAL A 335 -11.30 11.04 34.43
C VAL A 335 -11.79 12.49 34.48
N LYS A 336 -11.36 13.24 35.49
CA LYS A 336 -11.60 14.68 35.59
C LYS A 336 -10.34 15.43 35.20
N CYS A 337 -10.42 16.26 34.17
CA CYS A 337 -9.33 17.09 33.69
C CYS A 337 -9.66 18.58 33.87
N ASN A 338 -8.61 19.40 33.96
CA ASN A 338 -8.75 20.84 33.85
C ASN A 338 -8.59 21.25 32.39
N THR A 339 -9.18 22.38 32.02
CA THR A 339 -8.94 22.99 30.70
C THR A 339 -7.76 23.95 30.82
N CYS A 340 -6.64 23.62 30.19
CA CYS A 340 -5.48 24.50 30.07
C CYS A 340 -5.45 25.19 28.71
N SER A 341 -4.83 26.37 28.67
CA SER A 341 -4.59 27.11 27.43
C SER A 341 -3.19 27.70 27.40
N GLU A 342 -2.53 27.66 26.25
CA GLU A 342 -1.23 28.30 25.99
C GLU A 342 -1.29 29.10 24.69
N ARG A 343 -0.62 30.25 24.66
CA ARG A 343 -0.43 31.02 23.43
C ARG A 343 0.70 30.40 22.64
N THR A 344 0.40 29.91 21.45
CA THR A 344 1.36 29.28 20.53
C THR A 344 1.45 30.07 19.24
N GLU A 345 2.67 30.20 18.72
CA GLU A 345 2.92 30.80 17.42
C GLU A 345 3.01 29.71 16.34
N VAL A 346 2.33 29.92 15.23
CA VAL A 346 2.40 29.07 14.03
C VAL A 346 2.95 29.89 12.88
N TYR A 347 3.99 29.38 12.24
CA TYR A 347 4.62 30.04 11.10
C TYR A 347 4.22 29.35 9.81
N THR A 348 3.79 30.12 8.81
CA THR A 348 3.37 29.59 7.50
C THR A 348 4.09 30.30 6.36
N CYS A 349 4.54 29.56 5.36
CA CYS A 349 5.25 30.13 4.21
C CYS A 349 4.40 31.12 3.43
N LYS A 350 5.02 32.22 2.99
CA LYS A 350 4.40 33.22 2.13
C LYS A 350 4.15 32.70 0.71
#